data_AF-A0A1H1LQN7-F1
#
_entry.id   AF-A0A1H1LQN7-F1
#
_cell.length_a   1.000
_cell.length_b   1.000
_cell.length_c   1.000
_cell.angle_alpha   90.00
_cell.angle_beta   90.00
_cell.angle_gamma   90.00
#
_symmetry.space_group_name_H-M   'P 1'
#
loop_
_entity.id
_entity.type
_entity.pdbx_description
1 polymer ?
#
loop_
_entity_poly.entity_id
_entity_poly.type
_entity_poly.pdbx_seq_one_letter_code
_entity_poly.pdbx_strand_id
1 'polypeptide(L)'
;MRPPCEGHSIFTNPSHASPEQRAEAIEMCHHCPMKVWCARQAIRAGDTLDGEHPSPALDVIQAGVWLKGSAEKTADLYRQVGMTPAERQRRKPTPKCCLNCKKPMVPRDKKVHLTPDTLTHAARGYCRICYAALKRRGELATLHPKHQAALGWREKRTTRKGNDS
;
A
#
# COMPACT_ATOMS: atom_id res chain seq x y z
N MET A 1 -33.00 -6.37 6.85
CA MET A 1 -32.98 -7.22 5.65
C MET A 1 -31.66 -7.98 5.64
N ARG A 2 -31.69 -9.31 5.46
CA ARG A 2 -30.48 -10.16 5.48
C ARG A 2 -29.87 -10.20 4.07
N PRO A 3 -28.56 -9.95 3.87
CA PRO A 3 -27.96 -10.07 2.56
C PRO A 3 -27.89 -11.55 2.13
N PRO A 4 -28.08 -11.86 0.84
CA PRO A 4 -28.06 -13.24 0.34
C PRO A 4 -26.68 -13.90 0.47
N CYS A 5 -25.61 -13.10 0.54
CA CYS A 5 -24.24 -13.57 0.69
C CYS A 5 -23.86 -13.93 2.14
N GLU A 6 -24.73 -13.71 3.12
CA GLU A 6 -24.40 -13.94 4.53
C GLU A 6 -24.13 -15.43 4.82
N GLY A 7 -23.01 -15.73 5.50
CA GLY A 7 -22.61 -17.10 5.84
C GLY A 7 -21.86 -17.84 4.74
N HIS A 8 -21.75 -17.28 3.54
CA HIS A 8 -21.00 -17.88 2.43
C HIS A 8 -19.51 -17.45 2.50
N SER A 9 -18.61 -18.41 2.77
CA SER A 9 -17.17 -18.14 2.92
C SER A 9 -16.50 -17.60 1.65
N ILE A 10 -17.07 -17.86 0.47
CA ILE A 10 -16.52 -17.37 -0.81
C ILE A 10 -16.47 -15.84 -0.90
N PHE A 11 -17.32 -15.12 -0.17
CA PHE A 11 -17.31 -13.65 -0.20
C PHE A 11 -16.15 -13.05 0.60
N THR A 12 -15.62 -13.78 1.59
CA THR A 12 -14.49 -13.37 2.42
C THR A 12 -13.19 -14.09 2.09
N ASN A 13 -13.25 -15.19 1.32
CA ASN A 13 -12.08 -15.94 0.87
C ASN A 13 -12.21 -16.48 -0.58
N PRO A 14 -12.44 -15.62 -1.57
CA PRO A 14 -12.64 -16.00 -2.98
C PRO A 14 -11.40 -16.58 -3.67
N SER A 15 -10.19 -16.32 -3.18
CA SER A 15 -8.96 -16.84 -3.77
C SER A 15 -8.86 -18.36 -3.71
N HIS A 16 -9.49 -18.99 -2.72
CA HIS A 16 -9.55 -20.44 -2.53
C HIS A 16 -10.69 -21.13 -3.29
N ALA A 17 -11.60 -20.35 -3.89
CA ALA A 17 -12.74 -20.89 -4.64
C ALA A 17 -12.40 -21.09 -6.13
N SER A 18 -13.13 -21.99 -6.77
CA SER A 18 -13.00 -22.20 -8.21
C SER A 18 -13.51 -20.98 -8.99
N PRO A 19 -13.10 -20.79 -10.26
CA PRO A 19 -13.63 -19.74 -11.12
C PRO A 19 -15.16 -19.74 -11.23
N GLU A 20 -15.77 -20.92 -11.31
CA GLU A 20 -17.22 -21.11 -11.44
C GLU A 20 -17.94 -20.65 -10.18
N GLN A 21 -17.47 -21.09 -9.01
CA GLN A 21 -18.05 -20.67 -7.73
C GLN A 21 -17.95 -19.16 -7.54
N ARG A 22 -16.84 -18.53 -7.97
CA ARG A 22 -16.70 -17.07 -7.92
C ARG A 22 -17.70 -16.37 -8.84
N ALA A 23 -17.92 -16.90 -10.05
CA ALA A 23 -18.89 -16.35 -10.98
C ALA A 23 -20.31 -16.40 -10.40
N GLU A 24 -20.71 -17.51 -9.79
CA GLU A 24 -21.99 -17.66 -9.10
C GLU A 24 -22.14 -16.67 -7.93
N ALA A 25 -21.10 -16.51 -7.11
CA ALA A 25 -21.11 -15.54 -6.01
C ALA A 25 -21.22 -14.09 -6.49
N ILE A 26 -20.55 -13.74 -7.59
CA ILE A 26 -20.67 -12.43 -8.24
C ILE A 26 -22.11 -12.21 -8.75
N GLU A 27 -22.69 -13.22 -9.38
CA GLU A 27 -24.05 -13.18 -9.90
C GLU A 27 -25.10 -13.02 -8.79
N MET A 28 -24.93 -13.72 -7.68
CA MET A 28 -25.74 -13.55 -6.48
C MET A 28 -25.72 -12.10 -5.98
N CYS A 29 -24.55 -11.44 -6.04
CA CYS A 29 -24.42 -10.03 -5.68
C CYS A 29 -25.12 -9.09 -6.67
N HIS A 30 -25.21 -9.44 -7.95
CA HIS A 30 -25.92 -8.61 -8.94
C HIS A 30 -27.42 -8.53 -8.67
N HIS A 31 -28.00 -9.57 -8.07
CA HIS A 31 -29.40 -9.63 -7.67
C HIS A 31 -29.67 -9.11 -6.24
N CYS A 32 -28.63 -8.71 -5.50
CA CYS A 32 -28.79 -8.25 -4.13
C CYS A 32 -29.42 -6.83 -4.08
N PRO A 33 -30.54 -6.64 -3.38
CA PRO A 33 -31.20 -5.32 -3.29
C PRO A 33 -30.35 -4.27 -2.57
N MET A 34 -29.35 -4.68 -1.79
CA MET A 34 -28.46 -3.78 -1.06
C MET A 34 -27.14 -3.50 -1.79
N LYS A 35 -27.01 -3.88 -3.08
CA LYS A 35 -25.77 -3.80 -3.86
C LYS A 35 -25.11 -2.40 -3.81
N VAL A 36 -25.89 -1.33 -4.00
CA VAL A 36 -25.37 0.05 -3.99
C VAL A 36 -24.84 0.45 -2.60
N TRP A 37 -25.56 0.10 -1.54
CA TRP A 37 -25.10 0.33 -0.17
C TRP A 37 -23.84 -0.48 0.13
N CYS A 38 -23.82 -1.75 -0.25
CA CYS A 38 -22.66 -2.63 -0.13
C CYS A 38 -21.44 -2.05 -0.87
N ALA A 39 -21.61 -1.50 -2.07
CA ALA A 39 -20.53 -0.87 -2.82
C ALA A 39 -19.94 0.35 -2.09
N ARG A 40 -20.78 1.19 -1.48
CA ARG A 40 -20.31 2.34 -0.67
C ARG A 40 -19.49 1.91 0.54
N GLN A 41 -19.91 0.85 1.23
CA GLN A 41 -19.15 0.30 2.36
C GLN A 41 -17.85 -0.36 1.89
N ALA A 42 -17.89 -1.11 0.78
CA ALA A 42 -16.77 -1.84 0.24
C ALA A 42 -15.59 -0.93 -0.15
N ILE A 43 -15.87 0.29 -0.62
CA ILE A 43 -14.84 1.28 -0.97
C ILE A 43 -13.95 1.66 0.21
N ARG A 44 -14.47 1.56 1.43
CA ARG A 44 -13.79 1.99 2.67
C ARG A 44 -13.45 0.85 3.62
N ALA A 45 -13.78 -0.38 3.26
CA ALA A 45 -13.66 -1.53 4.15
C ALA A 45 -12.19 -1.91 4.45
N GLY A 46 -11.23 -1.39 3.69
CA GLY A 46 -9.80 -1.55 3.89
C GLY A 46 -9.08 -0.27 4.35
N ASP A 47 -9.83 0.75 4.80
CA ASP A 47 -9.26 1.99 5.34
C ASP A 47 -8.26 1.67 6.46
N THR A 48 -7.18 2.45 6.54
CA THR A 48 -6.28 2.39 7.70
C THR A 48 -7.01 2.83 8.98
N LEU A 49 -6.58 2.32 10.14
CA LEU A 49 -7.23 2.63 11.43
C LEU A 49 -7.22 4.12 11.78
N ASP A 50 -6.21 4.86 11.30
CA ASP A 50 -6.10 6.32 11.44
C ASP A 50 -6.99 7.09 10.44
N GLY A 51 -7.63 6.41 9.48
CA GLY A 51 -8.49 7.00 8.46
C GLY A 51 -7.76 7.82 7.40
N GLU A 52 -6.42 7.89 7.45
CA GLU A 52 -5.62 8.72 6.53
C GLU A 52 -5.54 8.14 5.11
N HIS A 53 -5.75 6.83 4.97
CA HIS A 53 -5.62 6.12 3.71
C HIS A 53 -6.87 5.31 3.41
N PRO A 54 -7.82 5.88 2.65
CA PRO A 54 -8.99 5.16 2.24
C PRO A 54 -8.61 4.06 1.24
N SER A 55 -9.12 2.85 1.45
CA SER A 55 -8.84 1.72 0.56
C SER A 55 -10.01 0.73 0.57
N PRO A 56 -10.34 0.13 -0.59
CA PRO A 56 -11.25 -1.00 -0.61
C PRO A 56 -10.64 -2.20 0.11
N ALA A 57 -11.50 -3.10 0.59
CA ALA A 57 -11.06 -4.40 1.09
C ALA A 57 -10.34 -5.21 -0.01
N LEU A 58 -9.40 -6.06 0.41
CA LEU A 58 -8.62 -6.91 -0.48
C LEU A 58 -9.02 -8.37 -0.32
N ASP A 59 -9.02 -9.07 -1.44
CA ASP A 59 -9.40 -10.47 -1.59
C ASP A 59 -10.79 -10.80 -1.02
N VAL A 60 -11.78 -10.02 -1.42
CA VAL A 60 -13.20 -10.24 -1.08
C VAL A 60 -14.07 -10.06 -2.31
N ILE A 61 -15.26 -10.67 -2.33
CA ILE A 61 -16.32 -10.34 -3.29
C ILE A 61 -17.29 -9.39 -2.61
N GLN A 62 -17.40 -8.17 -3.10
CA GLN A 62 -18.36 -7.18 -2.60
C GLN A 62 -19.02 -6.44 -3.77
N ALA A 63 -20.32 -6.20 -3.65
CA ALA A 63 -21.13 -5.56 -4.69
C ALA A 63 -20.94 -6.16 -6.11
N GLY A 64 -20.70 -7.48 -6.18
CA GLY A 64 -20.49 -8.20 -7.44
C GLY A 64 -19.13 -7.92 -8.09
N VAL A 65 -18.13 -7.53 -7.29
CA VAL A 65 -16.75 -7.31 -7.75
C VAL A 65 -15.81 -8.10 -6.86
N TRP A 66 -14.92 -8.89 -7.46
CA TRP A 66 -13.82 -9.51 -6.74
C TRP A 66 -12.64 -8.54 -6.63
N LEU A 67 -12.38 -8.07 -5.41
CA LEU A 67 -11.40 -7.03 -5.10
C LEU A 67 -10.01 -7.61 -4.83
N LYS A 68 -9.32 -8.08 -5.86
CA LYS A 68 -7.94 -8.61 -5.76
C LYS A 68 -6.82 -7.54 -5.71
N GLY A 69 -7.15 -6.28 -5.42
CA GLY A 69 -6.21 -5.16 -5.47
C GLY A 69 -5.88 -4.63 -6.87
N SER A 70 -6.63 -5.04 -7.90
CA SER A 70 -6.53 -4.47 -9.25
C SER A 70 -7.17 -3.08 -9.31
N ALA A 71 -6.45 -2.11 -9.89
CA ALA A 71 -6.97 -0.75 -10.10
C ALA A 71 -8.24 -0.73 -10.95
N GLU A 72 -8.33 -1.62 -11.94
CA GLU A 72 -9.51 -1.77 -12.79
C GLU A 72 -10.74 -2.21 -11.98
N LYS A 73 -10.59 -3.24 -11.14
CA LYS A 73 -11.69 -3.75 -10.31
C LYS A 73 -12.10 -2.76 -9.22
N THR A 74 -11.15 -2.00 -8.68
CA THR A 74 -11.46 -0.86 -7.83
C THR A 74 -12.26 0.19 -8.60
N ALA A 75 -11.89 0.54 -9.83
CA ALA A 75 -12.65 1.47 -10.63
C ALA A 75 -14.08 0.98 -10.93
N ASP A 76 -14.28 -0.32 -11.20
CA ASP A 76 -15.61 -0.93 -11.36
C ASP A 76 -16.49 -0.67 -10.14
N LEU A 77 -15.96 -0.89 -8.93
CA LEU A 77 -16.68 -0.66 -7.68
C LEU A 77 -17.08 0.81 -7.49
N TYR A 78 -16.17 1.74 -7.77
CA TYR A 78 -16.41 3.18 -7.66
C TYR A 78 -17.46 3.67 -8.67
N ARG A 79 -17.46 3.13 -9.90
CA ARG A 79 -18.46 3.43 -10.92
C ARG A 79 -19.88 3.06 -10.48
N GLN A 80 -20.05 1.96 -9.75
CA GLN A 80 -21.38 1.53 -9.27
C GLN A 80 -22.05 2.53 -8.32
N VAL A 81 -21.29 3.41 -7.67
CA VAL A 81 -21.80 4.39 -6.71
C VAL A 81 -21.65 5.84 -7.19
N GLY A 82 -21.24 6.05 -8.45
CA GLY A 82 -21.03 7.38 -9.01
C GLY A 82 -19.88 8.14 -8.37
N MET A 83 -18.87 7.43 -7.85
CA MET A 83 -17.67 8.03 -7.25
C MET A 83 -16.45 7.80 -8.15
N THR A 84 -15.39 8.57 -7.93
CA THR A 84 -14.09 8.38 -8.59
C THR A 84 -13.03 7.99 -7.55
N PRO A 85 -12.18 6.99 -7.82
CA PRO A 85 -11.06 6.68 -6.93
C PRO A 85 -10.18 7.91 -6.75
N ALA A 86 -9.76 8.17 -5.51
CA ALA A 86 -8.76 9.19 -5.26
C ALA A 86 -7.49 8.85 -6.06
N GLU A 87 -6.92 9.85 -6.75
CA GLU A 87 -5.70 9.63 -7.50
C GLU A 87 -4.59 9.24 -6.52
N ARG A 88 -3.94 8.09 -6.78
CA ARG A 88 -2.79 7.68 -5.98
C ARG A 88 -1.71 8.75 -6.15
N GLN A 89 -1.42 9.50 -5.08
CA GLN A 89 -0.29 10.39 -5.07
C GLN A 89 0.97 9.58 -5.35
N ARG A 90 1.53 9.75 -6.56
CA ARG A 90 2.79 9.12 -6.90
C ARG A 90 3.84 9.69 -5.95
N ARG A 91 4.64 8.80 -5.35
CA ARG A 91 5.79 9.24 -4.58
C ARG A 91 6.63 10.14 -5.47
N LYS A 92 6.99 11.33 -4.96
CA LYS A 92 7.90 12.23 -5.67
C LYS A 92 9.17 11.45 -6.01
N PRO A 93 9.71 11.61 -7.24
CA PRO A 93 10.92 10.91 -7.64
C PRO A 93 12.06 11.24 -6.69
N THR A 94 12.94 10.28 -6.45
CA THR A 94 14.16 10.50 -5.67
C THR A 94 14.97 11.63 -6.31
N PRO A 95 15.33 12.70 -5.58
CA PRO A 95 16.12 13.79 -6.12
C PRO A 95 17.46 13.31 -6.66
N LYS A 96 17.85 13.70 -7.88
CA LYS A 96 19.15 13.33 -8.49
C LYS A 96 20.35 13.99 -7.81
N CYS A 97 20.14 15.10 -7.11
CA CYS A 97 21.17 15.85 -6.40
C CYS A 97 20.82 15.99 -4.91
N CYS A 98 21.83 16.07 -4.07
CA CYS A 98 21.66 16.28 -2.62
C CYS A 98 20.91 17.57 -2.35
N LEU A 99 19.83 17.51 -1.56
CA LEU A 99 19.07 18.71 -1.22
C LEU A 99 19.88 19.76 -0.44
N ASN A 100 20.92 19.33 0.29
CA ASN A 100 21.81 20.22 1.06
C ASN A 100 23.00 20.73 0.22
N CYS A 101 23.90 19.85 -0.21
CA CYS A 101 25.14 20.25 -0.91
C CYS A 101 25.01 20.36 -2.43
N LYS A 102 23.82 20.10 -3.00
CA LYS A 102 23.51 20.15 -4.45
C LYS A 102 24.34 19.26 -5.38
N LYS A 103 25.29 18.49 -4.84
CA LYS A 103 26.10 17.55 -5.62
C LYS A 103 25.26 16.37 -6.16
N PRO A 104 25.57 15.85 -7.37
CA PRO A 104 24.92 14.67 -7.93
C PRO A 104 25.05 13.46 -7.00
N MET A 105 24.03 12.61 -7.01
CA MET A 105 24.01 11.39 -6.22
C MET A 105 23.59 10.21 -7.08
N VAL A 106 24.11 9.03 -6.73
CA VAL A 106 23.75 7.76 -7.38
C VAL A 106 23.07 6.81 -6.40
N PRO A 107 22.24 5.87 -6.87
CA PRO A 107 21.81 4.73 -6.08
C PRO A 107 23.03 3.98 -5.56
N ARG A 108 22.99 3.55 -4.30
CA ARG A 108 24.05 2.73 -3.74
C ARG A 108 23.91 1.30 -4.26
N ASP A 109 24.80 0.90 -5.17
CA ASP A 109 25.07 -0.51 -5.40
C ASP A 109 26.03 -1.02 -4.31
N LYS A 110 25.72 -2.18 -3.72
CA LYS A 110 26.59 -2.82 -2.71
C LYS A 110 27.70 -3.64 -3.35
N LYS A 111 27.57 -4.02 -4.63
CA LYS A 111 28.54 -4.83 -5.36
C LYS A 111 29.64 -3.99 -6.02
N VAL A 112 29.42 -2.70 -6.15
CA VAL A 112 30.36 -1.77 -6.80
C VAL A 112 31.14 -1.02 -5.73
N HIS A 113 32.47 -1.03 -5.85
CA HIS A 113 33.32 -0.13 -5.10
C HIS A 113 33.10 1.29 -5.61
N LEU A 114 32.52 2.12 -4.75
CA LEU A 114 32.27 3.52 -5.05
C LEU A 114 33.57 4.29 -4.89
N THR A 115 33.86 5.19 -5.83
CA THR A 115 34.98 6.13 -5.67
C THR A 115 34.67 7.11 -4.53
N PRO A 116 35.70 7.67 -3.86
CA PRO A 116 35.52 8.62 -2.76
C PRO A 116 34.65 9.83 -3.13
N ASP A 117 34.69 10.26 -4.39
CA ASP A 117 33.92 11.40 -4.90
C ASP A 117 32.47 11.06 -5.26
N THR A 118 32.14 9.77 -5.32
CA THR A 118 30.77 9.33 -5.65
C THR A 118 29.88 9.42 -4.42
N LEU A 119 28.94 10.36 -4.45
CA LEU A 119 27.92 10.47 -3.41
C LEU A 119 26.76 9.52 -3.67
N THR A 120 26.36 8.78 -2.65
CA THR A 120 25.16 7.94 -2.72
C THR A 120 23.97 8.55 -2.02
N HIS A 121 22.77 8.24 -2.50
CA HIS A 121 21.52 8.57 -1.81
C HIS A 121 21.49 8.01 -0.38
N ALA A 122 21.07 8.86 0.56
CA ALA A 122 20.55 8.48 1.86
C ALA A 122 19.04 8.79 1.93
N ALA A 123 18.45 8.77 3.13
CA ALA A 123 17.04 9.08 3.30
C ALA A 123 16.76 10.56 2.98
N ARG A 124 15.51 10.86 2.58
CA ARG A 124 14.98 12.22 2.39
C ARG A 124 15.69 13.08 1.32
N GLY A 125 16.32 12.45 0.32
CA GLY A 125 16.96 13.18 -0.78
C GLY A 125 18.30 13.83 -0.42
N TYR A 126 18.90 13.47 0.71
CA TYR A 126 20.24 13.90 1.07
C TYR A 126 21.30 12.87 0.66
N CYS A 127 22.54 13.32 0.45
CA CYS A 127 23.67 12.41 0.37
C CYS A 127 24.00 11.89 1.76
N ARG A 128 24.73 10.78 1.83
CA ARG A 128 25.06 10.11 3.10
C ARG A 128 25.82 10.99 4.11
N ILE A 129 26.71 11.84 3.60
CA ILE A 129 27.51 12.76 4.41
C ILE A 129 26.61 13.84 5.02
N CYS A 130 25.84 14.55 4.18
CA CYS A 130 24.93 15.60 4.65
C CYS A 130 23.85 15.03 5.56
N TYR A 131 23.29 13.86 5.25
CA TYR A 131 22.31 13.19 6.10
C TYR A 131 22.86 12.91 7.50
N ALA A 132 24.08 12.35 7.60
CA ALA A 132 24.72 12.08 8.88
C ALA A 132 25.03 13.37 9.67
N ALA A 133 25.45 14.44 8.98
CA ALA A 133 25.71 15.74 9.60
C ALA A 133 24.42 16.41 10.12
N LEU A 134 23.35 16.41 9.31
CA LEU A 134 22.04 16.94 9.72
C LEU A 134 21.45 16.12 10.88
N LYS A 135 21.59 14.79 10.85
CA LYS A 135 21.15 13.92 11.95
C LYS A 135 21.88 14.26 13.25
N ARG A 136 23.20 14.44 13.21
CA ARG A 136 24.01 14.82 14.37
C ARG A 136 23.63 16.19 14.94
N ARG A 137 23.20 17.11 14.07
CA ARG A 137 22.74 18.46 14.46
C ARG A 137 21.28 18.53 14.92
N GLY A 138 20.53 17.43 14.83
CA GLY A 138 19.10 17.42 15.16
C GLY A 138 18.21 18.16 14.16
N GLU A 139 18.74 18.56 13.00
CA GLU A 139 18.03 19.32 11.96
C GLU A 139 17.17 18.44 11.04
N LEU A 140 17.17 17.12 11.27
CA LEU A 140 16.28 16.22 10.56
C LEU A 140 14.92 16.19 11.28
N ALA A 141 13.86 16.58 10.57
CA ALA A 141 12.48 16.46 11.06
C ALA A 141 12.22 15.10 11.73
N THR A 142 11.58 15.06 12.89
CA THR A 142 11.23 13.80 13.54
C THR A 142 10.22 13.05 12.67
N LEU A 143 10.46 11.76 12.39
CA LEU A 143 9.41 10.95 11.73
C LEU A 143 8.32 10.67 12.75
N HIS A 144 7.06 10.73 12.33
CA HIS A 144 6.04 9.97 13.03
C HIS A 144 6.51 8.50 13.11
N PRO A 145 6.41 7.85 14.27
CA PRO A 145 6.72 6.44 14.37
C PRO A 145 5.92 5.70 13.29
N LYS A 146 6.53 4.72 12.63
CA LYS A 146 5.75 3.82 11.78
C LYS A 146 4.59 3.28 12.62
N HIS A 147 3.41 3.12 12.04
CA HIS A 147 2.23 2.61 12.72
C HIS A 147 2.51 1.39 13.62
N GLN A 148 3.38 0.46 13.18
CA GLN A 148 3.85 -0.67 14.00
C GLN A 148 4.55 -0.24 15.30
N ALA A 149 5.48 0.72 15.24
CA ALA A 149 6.15 1.25 16.42
C ALA A 149 5.20 2.07 17.31
N ALA A 150 4.26 2.81 16.72
CA ALA A 150 3.24 3.56 17.45
C ALA A 150 2.31 2.65 18.26
N LEU A 151 1.99 1.46 17.72
CA LEU A 151 1.20 0.43 18.40
C LEU A 151 2.02 -0.44 19.38
N GLY A 152 3.31 -0.13 19.60
CA GLY A 152 4.19 -0.93 20.45
C GLY A 152 4.59 -2.29 19.87
N TRP A 153 4.33 -2.53 18.58
CA TRP A 153 4.70 -3.79 17.93
C TRP A 153 6.20 -3.80 17.66
N ARG A 154 6.89 -4.84 18.12
CA ARG A 154 8.32 -5.02 17.85
C ARG A 154 8.53 -5.17 16.34
N GLU A 155 9.35 -4.30 15.74
CA GLU A 155 9.84 -4.52 14.37
C GLU A 155 10.57 -5.87 14.34
N LYS A 156 9.98 -6.89 13.70
CA LYS A 156 10.68 -8.15 13.42
C LYS A 156 11.83 -7.83 12.47
N ARG A 157 13.04 -7.65 13.02
CA ARG A 157 14.27 -7.63 12.22
C ARG A 157 14.45 -9.03 11.64
N THR A 158 14.04 -9.22 10.39
CA THR A 158 14.54 -10.35 9.60
C THR A 158 16.00 -10.06 9.28
N THR A 159 16.91 -10.53 10.14
CA THR A 159 18.29 -10.72 9.73
C THR A 159 18.28 -11.76 8.62
N ARG A 160 18.37 -11.31 7.36
CA ARG A 160 18.75 -12.17 6.24
C ARG A 160 20.15 -12.69 6.60
N LYS A 161 20.23 -13.87 7.22
CA LYS A 161 21.48 -14.64 7.26
C LYS A 161 21.88 -14.85 5.80
N GLY A 162 23.09 -14.43 5.44
CA GLY A 162 23.68 -14.81 4.17
C GLY A 162 23.71 -16.33 4.12
N ASN A 163 23.25 -16.89 3.00
CA ASN A 163 23.69 -18.22 2.61
C ASN A 163 25.15 -18.06 2.21
N ASP A 164 26.06 -18.34 3.13
CA ASP A 164 27.41 -18.73 2.77
C ASP A 164 27.33 -20.15 2.19
N SER A 165 28.09 -20.34 1.12
CA SER A 165 28.14 -21.54 0.26
C SER A 165 28.86 -22.70 0.93
#